data_AF-T1EKM1-F1
#
_entry.id   AF-T1EKM1-F1
#
_cell.length_a   1.000
_cell.length_b   1.000
_cell.length_c   1.000
_cell.angle_alpha   90.00
_cell.angle_beta   90.00
_cell.angle_gamma   90.00
#
_symmetry.space_group_name_H-M   'P 1'
#
loop_
_entity.id
_entity.type
_entity.pdbx_description
1 polymer ?
#
loop_
_entity_poly.entity_id
_entity_poly.type
_entity_poly.pdbx_seq_one_letter_code
_entity_poly.pdbx_strand_id
1 'polypeptide(L)' 'QQKIAYNTLIEAGNSISGGIYFLDAPGGTGKTFLILLLLARIRSQNDVALALASSRIAATLLEGGQTAYSALKIPL' A
#
# COMPACT_ATOMS: atom_id res chain seq x y z
N GLN A 1 13.44 -3.83 -11.41
CA GLN A 1 12.15 -4.49 -11.15
C GLN A 1 11.31 -3.67 -10.17
N GLN A 2 11.70 -3.51 -8.90
CA GLN A 2 10.96 -2.67 -7.93
C GLN A 2 10.76 -1.20 -8.37
N LYS A 3 11.81 -0.56 -8.92
CA LYS A 3 11.72 0.81 -9.45
C LYS A 3 10.67 0.96 -10.57
N ILE A 4 10.54 -0.06 -11.43
CA ILE A 4 9.57 -0.06 -12.51
C ILE A 4 8.17 -0.13 -11.92
N ALA A 5 7.91 -1.10 -11.03
CA ALA A 5 6.63 -1.23 -10.34
C ALA A 5 6.25 0.05 -9.57
N TYR A 6 7.21 0.67 -8.87
CA TYR A 6 6.99 1.94 -8.16
C TYR A 6 6.59 3.06 -9.12
N ASN A 7 7.34 3.28 -10.20
CA ASN A 7 7.03 4.32 -11.17
C ASN A 7 5.66 4.10 -11.81
N THR A 8 5.36 2.87 -12.23
CA THR A 8 4.05 2.52 -12.81
C THR A 8 2.90 2.80 -11.84
N LEU A 9 3.06 2.49 -10.56
CA LEU A 9 2.00 2.72 -9.55
C LEU A 9 1.84 4.19 -9.20
N ILE A 10 2.91 4.98 -9.17
CA ILE A 10 2.83 6.44 -8.97
C ILE A 10 2.18 7.12 -10.17
N GLU A 11 2.57 6.76 -11.39
CA GLU A 11 1.95 7.29 -12.61
C GLU A 11 0.45 6.93 -12.68
N ALA A 12 0.11 5.69 -12.34
CA ALA A 12 -1.27 5.24 -12.20
C ALA A 12 -2.06 6.05 -11.15
N GLY A 13 -1.48 6.27 -9.96
CA GLY A 13 -2.11 7.04 -8.89
C GLY A 13 -2.35 8.51 -9.24
N ASN A 14 -1.51 9.08 -10.12
CA ASN A 14 -1.67 10.44 -10.63
C ASN A 14 -2.67 10.54 -11.80
N SER A 15 -3.16 9.42 -12.33
CA SER A 15 -4.14 9.40 -13.41
C SER A 15 -5.56 9.60 -12.88
N ILE A 16 -6.40 10.30 -13.65
CA ILE A 16 -7.79 10.60 -13.27
C ILE A 16 -8.67 9.33 -13.25
N SER A 17 -8.27 8.28 -13.96
CA SER A 17 -9.07 7.05 -14.11
C SER A 17 -9.12 6.17 -12.87
N GLY A 18 -8.28 6.41 -11.85
CA GLY A 18 -8.15 5.52 -10.70
C GLY A 18 -7.78 4.08 -11.11
N GLY A 19 -7.90 3.13 -10.18
CA GLY A 19 -7.70 1.71 -10.48
C GLY A 19 -7.45 0.83 -9.27
N ILE A 20 -7.54 -0.49 -9.47
CA ILE A 20 -7.13 -1.51 -8.49
C ILE A 20 -5.90 -2.21 -9.05
N TYR A 21 -4.81 -2.23 -8.27
CA TYR A 21 -3.55 -2.82 -8.67
C TYR A 21 -3.15 -3.94 -7.70
N PHE A 22 -2.63 -5.03 -8.25
CA PHE A 22 -2.11 -6.16 -7.48
C PHE A 22 -0.60 -6.25 -7.66
N LEU A 23 0.14 -6.26 -6.55
CA LEU A 23 1.57 -6.50 -6.53
C LEU A 23 1.84 -7.93 -6.05
N ASP A 24 1.92 -8.86 -6.98
CA ASP A 24 2.30 -10.24 -6.70
C ASP A 24 3.80 -10.47 -6.97
N ALA A 25 4.48 -11.13 -6.04
CA ALA A 25 5.87 -11.52 -6.20
C ALA A 25 6.24 -12.63 -5.20
N PRO A 26 7.35 -13.37 -5.43
CA PRO A 26 7.87 -14.33 -4.45
C PRO A 26 8.26 -13.72 -3.09
N GLY A 27 8.38 -14.55 -2.05
CA GLY A 27 8.94 -14.13 -0.75
C GLY A 27 10.34 -13.50 -0.90
N GLY A 28 10.68 -12.53 -0.04
CA GLY A 28 12.01 -11.88 -0.06
C GLY A 28 12.22 -10.81 -1.15
N THR A 29 11.22 -10.54 -1.99
CA THR A 29 11.32 -9.55 -3.10
C THR A 29 11.06 -8.10 -2.68
N GLY A 30 10.97 -7.81 -1.37
CA GLY A 30 10.80 -6.45 -0.85
C GLY A 30 9.47 -5.77 -1.15
N LYS A 31 8.38 -6.53 -1.37
CA LYS A 31 7.02 -5.98 -1.54
C LYS A 31 6.61 -5.03 -0.42
N THR A 32 6.88 -5.40 0.83
CA THR A 32 6.59 -4.55 1.99
C THR A 32 7.31 -3.20 1.91
N PHE A 33 8.59 -3.21 1.49
CA PHE A 33 9.35 -1.98 1.30
C PHE A 33 8.74 -1.10 0.21
N LEU A 34 8.30 -1.69 -0.91
CA LEU A 34 7.66 -0.96 -2.00
C LEU A 34 6.33 -0.32 -1.54
N ILE A 35 5.50 -1.05 -0.78
CA ILE A 35 4.25 -0.54 -0.20
C ILE A 35 4.54 0.62 0.76
N LEU A 36 5.53 0.48 1.64
CA LEU A 36 5.96 1.56 2.55
C LEU A 36 6.42 2.80 1.78
N LEU A 37 7.19 2.61 0.71
CA LEU A 37 7.68 3.72 -0.11
C LEU A 37 6.53 4.45 -0.82
N LEU A 38 5.53 3.73 -1.34
CA LEU A 38 4.31 4.32 -1.90
C LEU A 38 3.53 5.13 -0.87
N LEU A 39 3.28 4.54 0.30
CA LEU A 39 2.59 5.23 1.40
C LEU A 39 3.30 6.52 1.80
N ALA A 40 4.62 6.45 2.01
CA ALA A 40 5.43 7.61 2.36
C ALA A 40 5.40 8.67 1.25
N ARG A 41 5.50 8.27 -0.02
CA ARG A 41 5.45 9.19 -1.15
C ARG A 41 4.12 9.94 -1.21
N ILE A 42 3.00 9.24 -1.17
CA ILE A 42 1.66 9.84 -1.27
C ILE A 42 1.44 10.80 -0.09
N ARG A 43 1.77 10.37 1.14
CA ARG A 43 1.64 11.21 2.33
C ARG A 43 2.56 12.44 2.29
N SER A 44 3.76 12.33 1.70
CA SER A 44 4.66 13.47 1.52
C SER A 44 4.10 14.54 0.58
N GLN A 45 3.14 14.18 -0.27
CA GLN A 45 2.42 15.11 -1.16
C GLN A 45 1.18 15.71 -0.48
N ASN A 46 0.98 15.46 0.82
CA ASN A 46 -0.21 15.79 1.61
C ASN A 46 -1.50 15.08 1.14
N ASP A 47 -1.37 14.02 0.34
CA ASP A 47 -2.49 13.18 -0.06
C ASP A 47 -2.79 12.09 0.98
N VAL A 48 -4.02 11.57 0.94
CA VAL A 48 -4.49 10.55 1.87
C VAL A 48 -4.09 9.16 1.39
N ALA A 49 -3.27 8.45 2.17
CA ALA A 49 -2.91 7.06 1.94
C ALA A 49 -3.30 6.17 3.13
N LEU A 50 -4.29 5.29 2.93
CA LEU A 50 -4.76 4.33 3.91
C LEU A 50 -3.98 3.00 3.79
N ALA A 51 -3.45 2.52 4.90
CA ALA A 51 -2.69 1.28 4.97
C ALA A 51 -3.48 0.20 5.70
N LEU A 52 -4.00 -0.78 4.95
CA LEU A 52 -4.80 -1.89 5.48
C LEU A 52 -4.08 -3.22 5.28
N ALA A 53 -4.12 -4.09 6.29
CA ALA A 53 -3.54 -5.42 6.21
C ALA A 53 -4.49 -6.49 6.78
N SER A 54 -4.35 -7.74 6.34
CA SER A 54 -5.21 -8.84 6.81
C SER A 54 -4.88 -9.28 8.24
N SER A 55 -3.61 -9.20 8.65
CA SER A 55 -3.14 -9.59 9.98
C SER A 55 -2.62 -8.40 10.78
N ARG A 56 -2.69 -8.51 12.11
CA ARG A 56 -2.13 -7.49 13.01
C ARG A 56 -0.63 -7.32 12.82
N ILE A 57 0.11 -8.41 12.60
CA ILE A 57 1.57 -8.37 12.37
C ILE A 57 1.88 -7.63 11.07
N ALA A 58 1.12 -7.87 10.00
CA ALA A 58 1.30 -7.14 8.76
C ALA A 58 0.92 -5.65 8.91
N ALA A 59 -0.15 -5.34 9.66
CA ALA A 59 -0.53 -3.96 9.95
C ALA A 59 0.57 -3.21 10.71
N THR A 60 1.23 -3.84 11.68
CA THR A 60 2.34 -3.22 12.42
C THR A 60 3.57 -2.90 11.58
N LEU A 61 3.72 -3.54 10.42
CA LEU A 61 4.81 -3.24 9.49
C LEU A 61 4.52 -2.03 8.60
N LEU A 62 3.28 -1.54 8.56
CA LEU A 62 2.87 -0.40 7.77
C LEU A 62 2.71 0.82 8.67
N GLU A 63 3.31 1.95 8.28
CA GLU A 63 3.14 3.19 9.03
C GLU A 63 1.66 3.62 9.02
N GLY A 64 1.07 3.81 10.21
CA GLY A 64 -0.36 4.07 10.35
C GLY A 64 -1.25 2.89 9.93
N GLY A 65 -0.70 1.68 9.84
CA GLY A 65 -1.39 0.48 9.41
C GLY A 65 -2.49 0.03 10.38
N GLN A 66 -3.62 -0.39 9.83
CA GLN A 66 -4.71 -1.03 10.58
C GLN A 66 -5.07 -2.37 9.97
N THR A 67 -5.70 -3.25 10.74
CA THR A 67 -6.25 -4.47 10.15
C THR A 67 -7.47 -4.10 9.30
N ALA A 68 -7.62 -4.72 8.13
CA ALA A 68 -8.77 -4.51 7.24
C ALA A 68 -10.09 -4.74 8.00
N TYR A 69 -10.10 -5.73 8.89
CA TYR A 69 -11.22 -5.97 9.81
C TYR A 69 -11.60 -4.74 10.64
N SER A 70 -10.62 -4.12 11.33
CA SER A 70 -10.86 -2.94 12.17
C SER A 70 -11.23 -1.70 11.35
N ALA A 71 -10.55 -1.46 10.23
CA ALA A 71 -10.73 -0.26 9.43
C ALA A 71 -12.05 -0.27 8.63
N LEU A 72 -12.46 -1.45 8.13
CA LEU A 72 -13.71 -1.62 7.39
C LEU A 72 -14.91 -1.91 8.31
N LYS A 73 -14.68 -2.02 9.62
CA LYS A 73 -15.72 -2.30 10.63
C LYS A 73 -16.55 -3.55 10.27
N ILE A 74 -15.87 -4.60 9.80
CA ILE A 74 -16.55 -5.84 9.41
C ILE A 74 -17.14 -6.46 10.70
N PRO A 75 -18.46 -6.71 10.76
CA PRO A 75 -19.06 -7.37 11.91
C PRO A 75 -18.62 -8.83 12.01
N LEU A 76 -18.53 -9.36 13.23
CA LEU A 76 -18.38 -10.80 13.49
C LEU A 76 -19.65 -11.56 13.14
#